data_AF-A0A965XWR7-F1
#
_entry.id   AF-A0A965XWR7-F1
#
_cell.length_a   1.000
_cell.length_b   1.000
_cell.length_c   1.000
_cell.angle_alpha   90.00
_cell.angle_beta   90.00
_cell.angle_gamma   90.00
#
_symmetry.space_group_name_H-M   'P 1'
#
loop_
_entity.id
_entity.type
_entity.pdbx_description
1 polymer ?
#
loop_
_entity_poly.entity_id
_entity_poly.type
_entity_poly.pdbx_seq_one_letter_code
_entity_poly.pdbx_strand_id
1 'polypeptide(L)'
;MGKCKIKIACLEPLDILYEGVTNILMKTGHHYFFSRVGDLDELRVLLEREVFQVVVANPAALLNRSGDVMKLKRDFPFMPWVGLSYTFVD
;
A
#
# COMPACT_ATOMS: atom_id res chain seq x y z
N MET A 1 17.41 -19.73 9.02
CA MET A 1 16.75 -18.45 9.37
C MET A 1 15.84 -18.08 8.22
N GLY A 2 14.52 -18.02 8.46
CA GLY A 2 13.56 -17.70 7.40
C GLY A 2 13.83 -16.30 6.86
N LYS A 3 13.98 -16.17 5.53
CA LYS A 3 14.10 -14.86 4.87
C LYS A 3 12.93 -14.00 5.34
N CYS A 4 13.21 -12.83 5.93
CA CYS A 4 12.17 -11.87 6.31
C CYS A 4 11.44 -11.47 5.03
N LYS A 5 10.15 -11.82 4.94
CA LYS A 5 9.29 -11.50 3.79
C LYS A 5 8.48 -10.27 4.16
N ILE A 6 8.67 -9.18 3.40
CA ILE A 6 7.93 -7.94 3.60
C ILE A 6 6.73 -7.97 2.63
N LYS A 7 5.54 -8.27 3.16
CA LYS A 7 4.27 -8.16 2.44
C LYS A 7 3.79 -6.70 2.45
N ILE A 8 3.53 -6.18 1.26
CA ILE A 8 3.11 -4.81 1.00
C ILE A 8 1.73 -4.86 0.36
N ALA A 9 0.75 -4.20 0.99
CA ALA A 9 -0.52 -3.90 0.37
C ALA A 9 -0.37 -2.60 -0.40
N CYS A 10 -0.62 -2.61 -1.71
CA CYS A 10 -0.38 -1.48 -2.60
C CYS A 10 -1.68 -0.97 -3.19
N LEU A 11 -2.14 0.19 -2.73
CA LEU A 11 -3.25 0.94 -3.33
C LEU A 11 -2.67 1.87 -4.39
N GLU A 12 -2.65 1.42 -5.64
CA GLU A 12 -2.14 2.19 -6.78
C GLU A 12 -2.93 1.83 -8.04
N PRO A 13 -3.83 2.73 -8.51
CA PRO A 13 -4.64 2.46 -9.69
C PRO A 13 -3.85 2.47 -11.00
N LEU A 14 -2.70 3.15 -11.10
CA LEU A 14 -1.95 3.26 -12.36
C LEU A 14 -0.88 2.17 -12.52
N ASP A 15 -0.96 1.42 -13.62
CA ASP A 15 -0.04 0.30 -13.90
C ASP A 15 1.42 0.73 -13.92
N ILE A 16 1.72 1.83 -14.62
CA ILE A 16 3.08 2.34 -14.77
C ILE A 16 3.74 2.68 -13.42
N LEU A 17 2.96 3.21 -12.47
CA LEU A 17 3.47 3.56 -11.15
C LEU A 17 3.69 2.31 -10.30
N TYR A 18 2.72 1.39 -10.31
CA TYR A 18 2.85 0.11 -9.63
C TYR A 18 4.07 -0.68 -10.14
N GLU A 19 4.22 -0.83 -11.45
CA GLU A 19 5.34 -1.52 -12.07
C GLU A 19 6.67 -0.82 -11.77
N GLY A 20 6.70 0.51 -11.83
CA GLY A 20 7.89 1.30 -11.52
C GLY A 20 8.36 1.07 -10.07
N VAL A 21 7.46 1.24 -9.09
CA VAL A 21 7.76 1.09 -7.66
C VAL A 21 8.19 -0.35 -7.33
N THR A 22 7.45 -1.34 -7.82
CA THR A 22 7.77 -2.75 -7.58
C THR A 22 9.13 -3.11 -8.17
N ASN A 23 9.42 -2.71 -9.41
CA ASN A 23 10.71 -2.98 -10.05
C ASN A 23 11.89 -2.32 -9.33
N ILE A 24 11.72 -1.09 -8.82
CA ILE A 24 12.76 -0.40 -8.04
C ILE A 24 13.02 -1.17 -6.74
N LEU A 25 11.97 -1.54 -6.01
CA LEU A 25 12.11 -2.25 -4.74
C LEU A 25 12.70 -3.65 -4.91
N MET A 26 12.30 -4.39 -5.94
CA MET A 26 12.83 -5.73 -6.23
C MET A 26 14.35 -5.73 -6.52
N LYS A 27 14.92 -4.60 -6.97
CA LYS A 27 16.37 -4.46 -7.21
C LYS A 27 17.20 -4.28 -5.93
N THR A 28 16.58 -4.00 -4.79
CA THR A 28 17.30 -3.78 -3.52
C THR A 28 17.87 -5.07 -2.90
N GLY A 29 17.50 -6.24 -3.41
CA GLY A 29 17.91 -7.53 -2.86
C GLY A 29 17.09 -8.01 -1.65
N HIS A 30 16.12 -7.21 -1.18
CA HIS A 30 15.15 -7.62 -0.16
C HIS A 30 14.03 -8.48 -0.77
N HIS A 31 13.39 -9.31 0.07
CA HIS A 31 12.28 -10.17 -0.32
C HIS A 31 10.93 -9.49 -0.06
N TYR A 32 10.39 -8.83 -1.08
CA TYR A 32 9.06 -8.21 -1.05
C TYR A 32 8.00 -9.09 -1.68
N PHE A 33 6.76 -8.96 -1.20
CA PHE A 33 5.55 -9.49 -1.82
C PHE A 33 4.54 -8.36 -1.93
N PHE A 34 4.04 -8.09 -3.14
CA PHE A 34 3.10 -7.01 -3.38
C PHE A 34 1.73 -7.58 -3.69
N SER A 35 0.71 -7.10 -2.98
CA SER A 35 -0.69 -7.31 -3.31
C SER A 35 -1.29 -5.97 -3.70
N ARG A 36 -1.61 -5.81 -4.98
CA ARG A 36 -2.18 -4.58 -5.54
C ARG A 36 -3.70 -4.57 -5.40
N VAL A 37 -4.25 -3.40 -5.13
CA VAL A 37 -5.69 -3.10 -5.12
C VAL A 37 -5.95 -1.76 -5.82
N GLY A 38 -7.13 -1.62 -6.40
CA GLY A 38 -7.53 -0.43 -7.17
C GLY A 38 -8.14 0.68 -6.32
N ASP A 39 -8.79 0.32 -5.21
CA ASP A 39 -9.48 1.28 -4.33
C ASP A 39 -9.39 0.93 -2.84
N LEU A 40 -9.92 1.83 -2.01
CA LEU A 40 -9.89 1.73 -0.55
C LEU A 40 -10.75 0.58 -0.01
N ASP A 41 -11.83 0.20 -0.72
CA ASP A 41 -12.75 -0.85 -0.30
C ASP A 41 -12.12 -2.22 -0.55
N GLU A 42 -11.46 -2.42 -1.69
CA GLU A 42 -10.61 -3.57 -1.97
C GLU A 42 -9.45 -3.68 -0.97
N LEU A 43 -8.81 -2.55 -0.62
CA LEU A 43 -7.75 -2.53 0.39
C LEU A 43 -8.25 -3.06 1.74
N ARG A 44 -9.44 -2.63 2.18
CA ARG A 44 -10.03 -3.12 3.43
C ARG A 44 -10.19 -4.64 3.41
N VAL A 45 -10.83 -5.16 2.36
CA VAL A 45 -11.05 -6.60 2.21
C VAL A 45 -9.72 -7.36 2.20
N LEU A 46 -8.69 -6.80 1.59
CA LEU A 46 -7.35 -7.40 1.57
C LEU A 46 -6.72 -7.45 2.97
N LEU A 47 -6.80 -6.35 3.74
CA LEU A 47 -6.26 -6.25 5.09
C LEU A 47 -7.00 -7.15 6.10
N GLU A 48 -8.29 -7.43 5.87
CA GLU A 48 -9.07 -8.37 6.69
C GLU A 48 -8.68 -9.85 6.44
N ARG A 49 -8.10 -10.16 5.28
CA ARG A 49 -7.74 -11.54 4.88
C ARG A 49 -6.31 -11.93 5.24
N GLU A 50 -5.38 -10.99 5.19
CA GLU A 50 -3.96 -11.27 5.39
C GLU A 50 -3.25 -10.18 6.19
N VAL A 51 -2.16 -10.57 6.86
CA VAL A 51 -1.29 -9.64 7.58
C VAL A 51 -0.26 -9.05 6.62
N PHE A 52 -0.21 -7.72 6.55
CA PHE A 52 0.79 -6.94 5.82
C PHE A 52 1.71 -6.18 6.79
N GLN A 53 2.92 -5.88 6.34
CA GLN A 53 3.87 -5.08 7.11
C GLN A 53 3.72 -3.58 6.84
N VAL A 54 3.18 -3.20 5.68
CA VAL A 54 3.00 -1.80 5.30
C VAL A 54 1.94 -1.68 4.21
N VAL A 55 1.15 -0.62 4.30
CA VAL A 55 0.32 -0.12 3.21
C VAL A 55 1.10 0.95 2.47
N VAL A 56 1.25 0.77 1.16
CA VAL A 56 1.76 1.79 0.25
C VAL A 56 0.57 2.29 -0.56
N ALA A 57 0.20 3.56 -0.38
CA ALA A 57 -1.01 4.12 -0.96
C ALA A 57 -0.71 5.35 -1.80
N ASN A 58 -1.31 5.40 -2.98
CA ASN A 58 -1.43 6.60 -3.79
C ASN A 58 -2.39 7.58 -3.11
N PRO A 59 -1.95 8.76 -2.64
CA PRO A 59 -2.82 9.72 -1.97
C PRO A 59 -3.99 10.20 -2.85
N ALA A 60 -3.81 10.21 -4.18
CA ALA A 60 -4.88 10.58 -5.11
C ALA A 60 -6.07 9.61 -5.03
N ALA A 61 -5.82 8.32 -4.76
CA ALA A 61 -6.86 7.31 -4.56
C ALA A 61 -7.63 7.48 -3.24
N LEU A 62 -7.15 8.36 -2.34
CA LEU A 62 -7.74 8.64 -1.03
C LEU A 62 -8.47 9.98 -0.98
N LEU A 63 -8.43 10.76 -2.06
CA LEU A 63 -9.09 12.07 -2.13
C LEU A 63 -10.58 11.96 -1.82
N ASN A 64 -11.09 12.88 -1.00
CA ASN A 64 -12.48 12.91 -0.52
C ASN A 64 -12.94 11.67 0.27
N ARG A 65 -12.04 10.76 0.67
CA ARG A 65 -12.34 9.55 1.47
C ARG A 65 -11.73 9.60 2.88
N SER A 66 -11.46 10.80 3.41
CA SER A 66 -10.78 10.97 4.71
C SER A 66 -11.45 10.24 5.87
N GLY A 67 -12.79 10.24 5.91
CA GLY A 67 -13.56 9.51 6.92
C GLY A 67 -13.35 8.00 6.87
N ASP A 68 -13.26 7.43 5.67
CA ASP A 68 -13.04 5.99 5.48
C ASP A 68 -11.60 5.60 5.79
N VAL A 69 -10.63 6.44 5.42
CA VAL A 69 -9.23 6.26 5.81
C VAL A 69 -9.07 6.28 7.32
N MET A 70 -9.75 7.20 8.02
CA MET A 70 -9.72 7.26 9.49
C MET A 70 -10.34 6.02 10.14
N LYS A 71 -11.42 5.48 9.58
CA LYS A 71 -12.01 4.22 10.03
C LYS A 71 -11.03 3.06 9.82
N LEU A 72 -10.45 2.95 8.62
CA LEU A 72 -9.52 1.88 8.29
C LEU A 72 -8.27 1.91 9.18
N LYS A 73 -7.68 3.09 9.41
CA LYS A 73 -6.55 3.25 10.34
C LYS A 73 -6.91 2.92 11.79
N ARG A 74 -8.17 3.10 12.20
CA ARG A 74 -8.64 2.72 13.53
C ARG A 74 -8.82 1.20 13.65
N ASP A 75 -9.32 0.57 12.60
CA ASP A 75 -9.51 -0.87 12.53
C ASP A 75 -8.15 -1.61 12.49
N PHE A 76 -7.13 -0.97 11.90
CA PHE A 76 -5.76 -1.49 11.79
C PHE A 76 -4.70 -0.52 12.38
N PRO A 77 -4.69 -0.31 13.72
CA PRO A 77 -3.95 0.80 14.36
C PRO A 77 -2.42 0.66 14.32
N PHE A 78 -1.91 -0.55 14.13
CA PHE A 78 -0.47 -0.81 14.05
C PHE A 78 0.04 -0.94 12.60
N MET A 79 -0.83 -0.77 11.60
CA MET A 79 -0.45 -0.86 10.20
C MET A 79 0.28 0.43 9.79
N PRO A 80 1.56 0.38 9.38
CA PRO A 80 2.26 1.54 8.83
C PRO A 80 1.70 1.92 7.45
N TRP A 81 1.63 3.22 7.18
CA TRP A 81 1.20 3.78 5.89
C TRP A 81 2.30 4.63 5.27
N VAL A 82 2.56 4.41 3.98
CA VAL A 82 3.47 5.19 3.16
C VAL A 82 2.70 5.76 1.97
N GLY A 83 2.81 7.07 1.75
CA GLY A 83 2.22 7.73 0.60
C GLY A 83 3.15 7.67 -0.62
N LEU A 84 2.63 7.24 -1.78
CA LEU A 84 3.30 7.39 -3.07
C LEU A 84 2.92 8.75 -3.68
N SER A 85 3.70 9.79 -3.39
CA SER A 85 3.52 11.10 -4.03
C SER A 85 4.43 11.23 -5.24
N TYR A 86 3.84 11.38 -6.42
CA TYR A 86 4.55 11.56 -7.70
C TYR A 86 4.29 12.95 -8.32
N THR A 87 3.41 13.74 -7.71
CA THR A 87 3.34 15.20 -7.89
C THR A 87 3.97 15.87 -6.67
N PHE A 88 4.72 16.95 -6.88
CA PHE A 88 5.00 17.91 -5.82
C PHE A 88 3.64 18.45 -5.38
N VAL A 89 3.21 18.05 -4.19
CA VAL A 89 2.08 18.69 -3.51
C VAL A 89 2.70 19.87 -2.80
N ASP A 90 2.60 21.05 -3.42
CA ASP A 90 2.90 22.34 -2.75
C ASP A 90 1.84 22.63 -1.69
#